data_AF-A0A074MUR7-F1
#
_entry.id   AF-A0A074MUR7-F1
#
_cell.length_a   1.000
_cell.length_b   1.000
_cell.length_c   1.000
_cell.angle_alpha   90.00
_cell.angle_beta   90.00
_cell.angle_gamma   90.00
#
_symmetry.space_group_name_H-M   'P 1'
#
loop_
_entity.id
_entity.type
_entity.pdbx_description
1 polymer ?
#
loop_
_entity_poly.entity_id
_entity_poly.type
_entity_poly.pdbx_seq_one_letter_code
_entity_poly.pdbx_strand_id
1 'polypeptide(L)'
;MTRKARASTPGEAEIGPNAVLQTVRIIEERLGSEVSAAILAEAGLSGLPSGECMIRETHAIALHRALHRRLPREAPAIARSAGWATADYIIAHRIPGAAKVLLRLLPASLAAPLMMAAIRRHAWTFAGAGRFTPRGGWSFTIDRSRAGDQPAPPACLFEWYGAVFTRLFRELVAERCECRPLASESESGDERLVRHYRIARFPAAESRSPAPAPLGMARIDPTRSGETIANGSQQVTASGNALRDMIEIIDRASERVEELAPASLVQAGNLNEVDAAISDLERDTQQNAAMAEQSSAASALLNEEVARLSERTALFALSAQDEAAQGRRSAGEGAPVDLRLHA
;
A
#
# COMPACT_ATOMS: atom_id res chain seq x y z
N MET A 1 -23.39 0.14 3.08
CA MET A 1 -23.83 1.39 3.78
C MET A 1 -23.03 2.54 3.20
N THR A 2 -23.59 3.26 2.22
CA THR A 2 -22.93 4.39 1.56
C THR A 2 -22.87 5.59 2.52
N ARG A 3 -21.68 5.88 3.05
CA ARG A 3 -21.42 7.09 3.85
C ARG A 3 -21.58 8.30 2.91
N LYS A 4 -22.82 8.79 2.81
CA LYS A 4 -23.19 10.04 2.12
C LYS A 4 -22.18 11.11 2.57
N ALA A 5 -21.54 11.78 1.62
CA ALA A 5 -20.53 12.83 1.87
C ALA A 5 -21.06 13.87 2.87
N ARG A 6 -20.83 13.62 4.16
CA ARG A 6 -21.00 14.60 5.23
C ARG A 6 -19.89 15.59 4.95
N ALA A 7 -20.22 16.88 4.86
CA ALA A 7 -19.21 17.92 4.81
C ALA A 7 -18.31 17.72 6.04
N SER A 8 -17.12 17.19 5.81
CA SER A 8 -16.14 16.93 6.87
C SER A 8 -15.76 18.27 7.47
N THR A 9 -15.67 18.33 8.80
CA THR A 9 -15.13 19.49 9.50
C THR A 9 -13.71 19.77 8.96
N PRO A 10 -13.32 21.04 8.72
CA PRO A 10 -11.95 21.39 8.36
C PRO A 10 -10.92 20.70 9.29
N GLY A 11 -9.99 19.94 8.72
CA GLY A 11 -8.96 19.19 9.47
C GLY A 11 -9.32 17.76 9.88
N GLU A 12 -10.58 17.33 9.75
CA GLU A 12 -11.03 15.95 10.02
C GLU A 12 -11.26 15.12 8.75
N ALA A 13 -11.10 15.72 7.57
CA ALA A 13 -11.35 14.99 6.33
C ALA A 13 -10.28 13.92 6.10
N GLU A 14 -10.74 12.78 5.59
CA GLU A 14 -9.90 11.63 5.28
C GLU A 14 -9.72 11.48 3.77
N ILE A 15 -8.51 11.08 3.37
CA ILE A 15 -8.11 10.82 1.98
C ILE A 15 -7.38 9.49 1.87
N GLY A 16 -7.17 9.04 0.63
CA GLY A 16 -6.50 7.79 0.35
C GLY A 16 -5.02 7.87 0.74
N PRO A 17 -4.45 6.81 1.35
CA PRO A 17 -3.07 6.81 1.83
C PRO A 17 -2.03 6.95 0.70
N ASN A 18 -2.41 6.60 -0.54
CA ASN A 18 -1.54 6.68 -1.70
C ASN A 18 -1.10 8.10 -2.08
N ALA A 19 -1.81 9.13 -1.64
CA ALA A 19 -1.33 10.52 -1.77
C ALA A 19 0.00 10.75 -1.02
N VAL A 20 0.19 10.04 0.11
CA VAL A 20 1.42 10.07 0.90
C VAL A 20 2.39 8.99 0.43
N LEU A 21 1.94 7.72 0.33
CA LEU A 21 2.82 6.58 0.02
C LEU A 21 3.59 6.77 -1.29
N GLN A 22 2.91 7.18 -2.35
CA GLN A 22 3.55 7.35 -3.66
C GLN A 22 4.48 8.57 -3.67
N THR A 23 4.16 9.61 -2.91
CA THR A 23 5.02 10.79 -2.79
C THR A 23 6.30 10.45 -2.06
N VAL A 24 6.22 9.71 -0.94
CA VAL A 24 7.39 9.29 -0.18
C VAL A 24 8.26 8.32 -0.99
N ARG A 25 7.66 7.35 -1.68
CA ARG A 25 8.38 6.44 -2.58
C ARG A 25 9.21 7.21 -3.61
N ILE A 26 8.62 8.21 -4.27
CA ILE A 26 9.34 9.03 -5.26
C ILE A 26 10.45 9.88 -4.63
N ILE A 27 10.24 10.39 -3.41
CA ILE A 27 11.28 11.13 -2.69
C ILE A 27 12.46 10.20 -2.40
N GLU A 28 12.20 9.02 -1.86
CA GLU A 28 13.23 8.03 -1.53
C GLU A 28 13.98 7.52 -2.76
N GLU A 29 13.28 7.19 -3.85
CA GLU A 29 13.88 6.76 -5.11
C GLU A 29 14.81 7.81 -5.73
N ARG A 30 14.50 9.10 -5.55
CA ARG A 30 15.25 10.19 -6.18
C ARG A 30 16.34 10.78 -5.29
N LEU A 31 16.13 10.78 -3.97
CA LEU A 31 16.92 11.57 -3.02
C LEU A 31 17.48 10.71 -1.88
N GLY A 32 17.11 9.44 -1.78
CA GLY A 32 17.55 8.52 -0.74
C GLY A 32 16.70 8.56 0.53
N SER A 33 16.89 7.54 1.37
CA SER A 33 16.12 7.30 2.59
C SER A 33 16.34 8.37 3.66
N GLU A 34 17.55 8.92 3.79
CA GLU A 34 17.86 9.97 4.78
C GLU A 34 17.07 11.26 4.52
N VAL A 35 17.05 11.73 3.26
CA VAL A 35 16.30 12.93 2.86
C VAL A 35 14.79 12.69 3.03
N SER A 36 14.33 11.49 2.67
CA SER A 36 12.94 11.07 2.85
C SER A 36 12.51 11.12 4.32
N ALA A 37 13.30 10.50 5.22
CA ALA A 37 13.05 10.50 6.65
C ALA A 37 13.02 11.92 7.24
N ALA A 38 13.91 12.80 6.78
CA ALA A 38 13.97 14.17 7.27
C ALA A 38 12.76 15.02 6.80
N ILE A 39 12.24 14.78 5.59
CA ILE A 39 11.00 15.39 5.09
C ILE A 39 9.79 14.86 5.88
N LEU A 40 9.73 13.55 6.14
CA LEU A 40 8.66 12.93 6.94
C LEU A 40 8.62 13.48 8.37
N ALA A 41 9.77 13.57 9.03
CA ALA A 41 9.89 14.14 10.37
C ALA A 41 9.40 15.59 10.41
N GLU A 42 9.77 16.41 9.42
CA GLU A 42 9.29 17.80 9.32
C GLU A 42 7.79 17.90 9.01
N ALA A 43 7.23 16.92 8.29
CA ALA A 43 5.79 16.82 8.05
C ALA A 43 5.02 16.33 9.30
N GLY A 44 5.70 15.99 10.39
CA GLY A 44 5.09 15.41 11.60
C GLY A 44 4.63 13.97 11.40
N LEU A 45 5.20 13.26 10.44
CA LEU A 45 4.88 11.87 10.14
C LEU A 45 5.95 10.98 10.77
N SER A 46 5.61 10.35 11.90
CA SER A 46 6.48 9.39 12.60
C SER A 46 6.66 8.05 11.89
N GLY A 47 5.90 7.82 10.80
CA GLY A 47 5.97 6.62 9.98
C GLY A 47 5.09 6.75 8.74
N LEU A 48 5.24 5.80 7.81
CA LEU A 48 4.37 5.69 6.65
C LEU A 48 2.99 5.16 7.08
N PRO A 49 1.89 5.63 6.44
CA PRO A 49 0.59 5.04 6.67
C PRO A 49 0.56 3.57 6.21
N SER A 50 -0.21 2.71 6.86
CA SER A 50 -0.26 1.28 6.52
C SER A 50 -0.74 0.99 5.09
N GLY A 51 -1.48 1.93 4.50
CA GLY A 51 -2.11 1.75 3.18
C GLY A 51 -3.50 1.10 3.24
N GLU A 52 -3.90 0.60 4.42
CA GLU A 52 -5.14 -0.16 4.63
C GLU A 52 -6.32 0.74 4.99
N CYS A 53 -6.06 1.85 5.70
CA CYS A 53 -7.08 2.79 6.14
C CYS A 53 -6.96 4.14 5.45
N MET A 54 -8.07 4.88 5.45
CA MET A 54 -8.05 6.29 5.07
C MET A 54 -7.25 7.09 6.11
N ILE A 55 -6.53 8.10 5.63
CA ILE A 55 -5.65 8.93 6.45
C ILE A 55 -6.19 10.36 6.52
N ARG A 56 -5.86 11.10 7.58
CA ARG A 56 -6.18 12.53 7.65
C ARG A 56 -5.51 13.28 6.49
N GLU A 57 -6.26 14.15 5.82
CA GLU A 57 -5.75 14.94 4.70
C GLU A 57 -4.57 15.84 5.09
N THR A 58 -4.54 16.25 6.36
CA THR A 58 -3.50 17.09 6.94
C THR A 58 -2.11 16.47 6.79
N HIS A 59 -1.99 15.14 6.80
CA HIS A 59 -0.74 14.43 6.57
C HIS A 59 -0.18 14.67 5.15
N ALA A 60 -1.03 14.58 4.12
CA ALA A 60 -0.59 14.82 2.75
C ALA A 60 -0.21 16.30 2.52
N ILE A 61 -0.99 17.22 3.08
CA ILE A 61 -0.71 18.65 2.96
C ILE A 61 0.59 19.00 3.69
N ALA A 62 0.79 18.47 4.89
CA ALA A 62 2.03 18.66 5.66
C ALA A 62 3.25 18.11 4.91
N LEU A 63 3.12 16.95 4.26
CA LEU A 63 4.18 16.38 3.43
C LEU A 63 4.57 17.30 2.27
N HIS A 64 3.58 17.83 1.53
CA HIS A 64 3.85 18.77 0.44
C HIS A 64 4.46 20.08 0.95
N ARG A 65 4.07 20.57 2.13
CA ARG A 65 4.68 21.74 2.77
C ARG A 65 6.15 21.48 3.14
N ALA A 66 6.44 20.36 3.78
CA ALA A 66 7.81 19.97 4.15
C ALA A 66 8.70 19.82 2.90
N LEU A 67 8.18 19.15 1.86
CA LEU A 67 8.85 19.02 0.57
C LEU A 67 9.16 20.40 -0.04
N HIS A 68 8.20 21.31 -0.07
CA HIS A 68 8.39 22.66 -0.62
C HIS A 68 9.37 23.50 0.20
N ARG A 69 9.34 23.42 1.53
CA ARG A 69 10.26 24.19 2.40
C ARG A 69 11.71 23.73 2.25
N ARG A 70 11.94 22.42 2.18
CA ARG A 70 13.29 21.86 2.03
C ARG A 70 13.84 21.98 0.62
N LEU A 71 13.00 21.72 -0.38
CA LEU A 71 13.41 21.56 -1.78
C LEU A 71 12.52 22.40 -2.70
N PRO A 72 12.53 23.74 -2.58
CA PRO A 72 11.60 24.61 -3.30
C PRO A 72 11.72 24.50 -4.82
N ARG A 73 12.91 24.18 -5.33
CA ARG A 73 13.19 24.04 -6.77
C ARG A 73 12.76 22.67 -7.31
N GLU A 74 12.98 21.60 -6.55
CA GLU A 74 12.72 20.21 -6.96
C GLU A 74 11.28 19.77 -6.64
N ALA A 75 10.63 20.38 -5.65
CA ALA A 75 9.29 20.03 -5.18
C ALA A 75 8.25 19.93 -6.31
N PRO A 76 8.16 20.88 -7.27
CA PRO A 76 7.32 20.75 -8.47
C PRO A 76 7.53 19.43 -9.24
N ALA A 77 8.78 19.08 -9.54
CA ALA A 77 9.11 17.89 -10.33
C ALA A 77 8.84 16.59 -9.58
N ILE A 78 9.14 16.56 -8.27
CA ILE A 78 8.85 15.44 -7.38
C ILE A 78 7.34 15.25 -7.28
N ALA A 79 6.58 16.32 -7.03
CA ALA A 79 5.13 16.27 -6.93
C ALA A 79 4.46 15.79 -8.22
N ARG A 80 4.94 16.23 -9.39
CA ARG A 80 4.44 15.71 -10.68
C ARG A 80 4.71 14.21 -10.83
N SER A 81 5.91 13.76 -10.47
CA SER A 81 6.31 12.35 -10.56
C SER A 81 5.51 11.47 -9.60
N ALA A 82 5.28 11.96 -8.38
CA ALA A 82 4.41 11.33 -7.40
C ALA A 82 2.94 11.27 -7.86
N GLY A 83 2.47 12.30 -8.56
CA GLY A 83 1.13 12.29 -9.15
C GLY A 83 1.00 11.24 -10.26
N TRP A 84 2.03 11.03 -11.08
CA TRP A 84 2.04 9.96 -12.09
C TRP A 84 2.01 8.59 -11.42
N ALA A 85 2.89 8.36 -10.44
CA ALA A 85 2.93 7.13 -9.66
C ALA A 85 1.57 6.81 -9.00
N THR A 86 0.89 7.83 -8.46
CA THR A 86 -0.44 7.67 -7.89
C THR A 86 -1.47 7.26 -8.93
N ALA A 87 -1.46 7.88 -10.11
CA ALA A 87 -2.36 7.49 -11.20
C ALA A 87 -2.10 6.06 -11.69
N ASP A 88 -0.83 5.65 -11.81
CA ASP A 88 -0.47 4.28 -12.18
C ASP A 88 -1.00 3.27 -11.16
N TYR A 89 -0.86 3.58 -9.86
CA TYR A 89 -1.44 2.77 -8.80
C TYR A 89 -2.98 2.68 -8.91
N ILE A 90 -3.66 3.81 -9.17
CA ILE A 90 -5.13 3.86 -9.34
C ILE A 90 -5.56 3.00 -10.53
N ILE A 91 -4.89 3.11 -11.68
CA ILE A 91 -5.18 2.32 -12.88
C ILE A 91 -4.99 0.83 -12.61
N ALA A 92 -3.92 0.46 -11.91
CA ALA A 92 -3.61 -0.93 -11.61
C ALA A 92 -4.61 -1.54 -10.61
N HIS A 93 -4.93 -0.84 -9.52
CA HIS A 93 -5.56 -1.44 -8.35
C HIS A 93 -6.97 -0.91 -8.01
N ARG A 94 -7.39 0.23 -8.59
CA ARG A 94 -8.66 0.89 -8.23
C ARG A 94 -9.64 1.02 -9.38
N ILE A 95 -9.18 0.93 -10.63
CA ILE A 95 -10.07 0.96 -11.81
C ILE A 95 -10.31 -0.47 -12.31
N PRO A 96 -11.56 -0.97 -12.31
CA PRO A 96 -11.88 -2.31 -12.78
C PRO A 96 -11.41 -2.56 -14.22
N GLY A 97 -10.96 -3.78 -14.52
CA GLY A 97 -10.47 -4.19 -15.84
C GLY A 97 -11.46 -3.87 -16.97
N ALA A 98 -12.75 -4.22 -16.78
CA ALA A 98 -13.80 -3.94 -17.74
C ALA A 98 -13.97 -2.43 -18.02
N ALA A 99 -13.88 -1.60 -16.97
CA ALA A 99 -13.98 -0.14 -17.12
C ALA A 99 -12.77 0.42 -17.90
N LYS A 100 -11.55 -0.10 -17.67
CA LYS A 100 -10.35 0.28 -18.43
C LYS A 100 -10.51 -0.03 -19.92
N VAL A 101 -10.97 -1.23 -20.24
CA VAL A 101 -11.19 -1.66 -21.64
C VAL A 101 -12.22 -0.78 -22.30
N LEU A 102 -13.37 -0.55 -21.65
CA LEU A 102 -14.42 0.32 -22.15
C LEU A 102 -13.90 1.74 -22.45
N LEU A 103 -13.23 2.38 -21.49
CA LEU A 103 -12.76 3.75 -21.64
C LEU A 103 -11.77 3.90 -22.80
N ARG A 104 -10.89 2.90 -23.00
CA ARG A 104 -9.91 2.88 -24.10
C ARG A 104 -10.55 2.64 -25.47
N LEU A 105 -11.68 1.94 -25.54
CA LEU A 105 -12.39 1.67 -26.79
C LEU A 105 -13.31 2.82 -27.21
N LEU A 106 -13.82 3.59 -26.24
CA LEU A 106 -14.71 4.70 -26.51
C LEU A 106 -13.96 5.88 -27.15
N PRO A 107 -14.60 6.62 -28.07
CA PRO A 107 -14.08 7.90 -28.54
C PRO A 107 -13.84 8.85 -27.36
N ALA A 108 -12.74 9.58 -27.39
CA ALA A 108 -12.33 10.47 -26.29
C ALA A 108 -13.42 11.49 -25.89
N SER A 109 -14.28 11.92 -26.81
CA SER A 109 -15.40 12.82 -26.54
C SER A 109 -16.46 12.22 -25.60
N LEU A 110 -16.60 10.89 -25.58
CA LEU A 110 -17.52 10.15 -24.70
C LEU A 110 -16.80 9.60 -23.46
N ALA A 111 -15.58 9.10 -23.63
CA ALA A 111 -14.77 8.58 -22.53
C ALA A 111 -14.43 9.65 -21.49
N ALA A 112 -14.13 10.89 -21.92
CA ALA A 112 -13.75 11.98 -21.03
C ALA A 112 -14.89 12.38 -20.05
N PRO A 113 -16.13 12.67 -20.49
CA PRO A 113 -17.25 12.91 -19.58
C PRO A 113 -17.56 11.73 -18.65
N LEU A 114 -17.49 10.49 -19.16
CA LEU A 114 -17.71 9.29 -18.34
C LEU A 114 -16.66 9.18 -17.22
N MET A 115 -15.39 9.36 -17.55
CA MET A 115 -14.31 9.32 -16.57
C MET A 115 -14.45 10.43 -15.54
N MET A 116 -14.79 11.66 -15.95
CA MET A 116 -15.06 12.76 -15.02
C MET A 116 -16.24 12.49 -14.09
N ALA A 117 -17.30 11.86 -14.58
CA ALA A 117 -18.45 11.48 -13.77
C ALA A 117 -18.08 10.44 -12.71
N ALA A 118 -17.29 9.43 -13.07
CA ALA A 118 -16.77 8.43 -12.15
C ALA A 118 -15.84 9.05 -11.09
N ILE A 119 -14.87 9.87 -11.50
CA ILE A 119 -13.94 10.56 -10.59
C ILE A 119 -14.71 11.43 -9.59
N ARG A 120 -15.74 12.15 -10.03
CA ARG A 120 -16.56 13.00 -9.14
C ARG A 120 -17.19 12.21 -7.98
N ARG A 121 -17.59 10.95 -8.21
CA ARG A 121 -18.24 10.11 -7.19
C ARG A 121 -17.27 9.71 -6.07
N HIS A 122 -15.99 9.57 -6.40
CA HIS A 122 -14.92 9.22 -5.46
C HIS A 122 -14.04 10.42 -5.08
N ALA A 123 -14.47 11.64 -5.41
CA ALA A 123 -13.62 12.82 -5.24
C ALA A 123 -13.18 13.08 -3.79
N TRP A 124 -13.99 12.65 -2.81
CA TRP A 124 -13.65 12.74 -1.40
C TRP A 124 -12.32 12.05 -1.07
N THR A 125 -11.95 10.98 -1.78
CA THR A 125 -10.71 10.21 -1.55
C THR A 125 -9.42 10.97 -1.86
N PHE A 126 -9.49 12.08 -2.59
CA PHE A 126 -8.31 12.90 -2.91
C PHE A 126 -8.52 14.39 -2.63
N ALA A 127 -9.76 14.88 -2.73
CA ALA A 127 -10.07 16.28 -2.47
C ALA A 127 -10.24 16.56 -0.98
N GLY A 128 -10.45 15.54 -0.13
CA GLY A 128 -10.62 15.71 1.31
C GLY A 128 -11.76 16.67 1.64
N ALA A 129 -11.48 17.72 2.43
CA ALA A 129 -12.45 18.79 2.72
C ALA A 129 -12.73 19.72 1.52
N GLY A 130 -11.92 19.63 0.45
CA GLY A 130 -12.09 20.37 -0.79
C GLY A 130 -13.22 19.84 -1.67
N ARG A 131 -13.66 20.68 -2.61
CA ARG A 131 -14.71 20.35 -3.58
C ARG A 131 -14.13 20.15 -4.96
N PHE A 132 -14.37 18.97 -5.53
CA PHE A 132 -14.13 18.70 -6.95
C PHE A 132 -15.40 18.94 -7.77
N THR A 133 -15.29 19.74 -8.83
CA THR A 133 -16.41 20.07 -9.72
C THR A 133 -16.00 19.89 -11.19
N PRO A 134 -16.42 18.82 -11.88
CA PRO A 134 -16.16 18.66 -13.30
C PRO A 134 -16.95 19.69 -14.12
N ARG A 135 -16.35 20.19 -15.19
CA ARG A 135 -16.91 21.15 -16.14
C ARG A 135 -16.85 20.50 -17.52
N GLY A 136 -17.78 19.56 -17.76
CA GLY A 136 -17.75 18.66 -18.92
C GLY A 136 -16.71 17.55 -18.75
N GLY A 137 -16.17 17.03 -19.87
CA GLY A 137 -15.18 15.95 -19.86
C GLY A 137 -13.71 16.41 -19.79
N TRP A 138 -13.44 17.67 -20.10
CA TRP A 138 -12.06 18.15 -20.37
C TRP A 138 -11.60 19.28 -19.44
N SER A 139 -12.42 19.66 -18.47
CA SER A 139 -12.08 20.70 -17.49
C SER A 139 -12.71 20.37 -16.14
N PHE A 140 -12.13 20.86 -15.07
CA PHE A 140 -12.66 20.71 -13.71
C PHE A 140 -12.11 21.79 -12.77
N THR A 141 -12.72 21.91 -11.60
CA THR A 141 -12.26 22.79 -10.52
C THR A 141 -11.97 21.96 -9.27
N ILE A 142 -10.86 22.26 -8.60
CA ILE A 142 -10.61 21.86 -7.22
C ILE A 142 -10.67 23.13 -6.37
N ASP A 143 -11.67 23.21 -5.50
CA ASP A 143 -11.91 24.35 -4.60
C ASP A 143 -11.61 23.93 -3.16
N ARG A 144 -10.55 24.49 -2.58
CA ARG A 144 -10.15 24.29 -1.19
C ARG A 144 -10.35 25.54 -0.32
N SER A 145 -11.06 26.56 -0.79
CA SER A 145 -11.30 27.80 -0.04
C SER A 145 -11.97 27.56 1.32
N ARG A 146 -12.80 26.51 1.41
CA ARG A 146 -13.51 26.12 2.64
C ARG A 146 -12.86 24.96 3.41
N ALA A 147 -11.67 24.51 3.00
CA ALA A 147 -10.97 23.41 3.65
C ALA A 147 -10.28 23.81 4.96
N GLY A 148 -10.16 25.12 5.23
CA GLY A 148 -9.48 25.62 6.44
C GLY A 148 -7.97 25.40 6.42
N ASP A 149 -7.37 25.30 5.23
CA ASP A 149 -5.94 25.05 5.07
C ASP A 149 -5.12 26.25 5.56
N GLN A 150 -4.57 26.17 6.78
CA GLN A 150 -3.63 27.17 7.30
C GLN A 150 -2.28 26.53 7.67
N PRO A 151 -1.15 27.05 7.14
CA PRO A 151 -1.05 28.02 6.04
C PRO A 151 -1.53 27.43 4.71
N ALA A 152 -1.78 28.27 3.69
CA ALA A 152 -2.24 27.79 2.37
C ALA A 152 -1.33 26.67 1.81
N PRO A 153 -1.87 25.66 1.10
CA PRO A 153 -1.06 24.60 0.53
C PRO A 153 -0.09 25.14 -0.54
N PRO A 154 1.11 24.54 -0.67
CA PRO A 154 2.09 24.98 -1.65
C PRO A 154 1.66 24.65 -3.08
N ALA A 155 2.19 25.39 -4.07
CA ALA A 155 1.88 25.20 -5.49
C ALA A 155 2.13 23.75 -5.97
N CYS A 156 3.13 23.07 -5.41
CA CYS A 156 3.47 21.69 -5.79
C CYS A 156 2.34 20.69 -5.49
N LEU A 157 1.45 20.93 -4.52
CA LEU A 157 0.25 20.10 -4.31
C LEU A 157 -0.69 20.20 -5.53
N PHE A 158 -0.85 21.39 -6.09
CA PHE A 158 -1.72 21.61 -7.24
C PHE A 158 -1.12 21.06 -8.54
N GLU A 159 0.21 21.02 -8.63
CA GLU A 159 0.90 20.31 -9.70
C GLU A 159 0.73 18.79 -9.60
N TRP A 160 0.75 18.25 -8.38
CA TRP A 160 0.45 16.83 -8.13
C TRP A 160 -0.93 16.45 -8.68
N TYR A 161 -1.98 17.23 -8.39
CA TYR A 161 -3.31 17.00 -8.97
C TYR A 161 -3.27 17.00 -10.50
N GLY A 162 -2.68 18.03 -11.12
CA GLY A 162 -2.57 18.10 -12.59
C GLY A 162 -1.85 16.88 -13.17
N ALA A 163 -0.83 16.39 -12.49
CA ALA A 163 -0.05 15.24 -12.94
C ALA A 163 -0.84 13.92 -12.84
N VAL A 164 -1.60 13.70 -11.76
CA VAL A 164 -2.52 12.55 -11.62
C VAL A 164 -3.51 12.53 -12.78
N PHE A 165 -4.21 13.64 -13.01
CA PHE A 165 -5.22 13.72 -14.08
C PHE A 165 -4.59 13.58 -15.47
N THR A 166 -3.40 14.15 -15.70
CA THR A 166 -2.66 13.94 -16.94
C THR A 166 -2.43 12.46 -17.20
N ARG A 167 -1.90 11.73 -16.21
CA ARG A 167 -1.55 10.31 -16.36
C ARG A 167 -2.80 9.44 -16.54
N LEU A 168 -3.86 9.68 -15.78
CA LEU A 168 -5.15 8.98 -15.94
C LEU A 168 -5.74 9.16 -17.35
N PHE A 169 -5.79 10.41 -17.83
CA PHE A 169 -6.36 10.69 -19.15
C PHE A 169 -5.51 10.13 -20.29
N ARG A 170 -4.17 10.19 -20.18
CA ARG A 170 -3.28 9.60 -21.19
C ARG A 170 -3.50 8.10 -21.35
N GLU A 171 -3.66 7.39 -20.25
CA GLU A 171 -3.77 5.93 -20.23
C GLU A 171 -5.14 5.39 -20.59
N LEU A 172 -6.20 6.19 -20.37
CA LEU A 172 -7.59 5.70 -20.45
C LEU A 172 -8.46 6.44 -21.47
N VAL A 173 -8.09 7.64 -21.91
CA VAL A 173 -8.99 8.51 -22.68
C VAL A 173 -8.35 9.06 -23.95
N ALA A 174 -7.18 9.68 -23.84
CA ALA A 174 -6.48 10.28 -24.97
C ALA A 174 -4.97 10.34 -24.70
N GLU A 175 -4.20 9.55 -25.45
CA GLU A 175 -2.74 9.43 -25.30
C GLU A 175 -2.00 10.78 -25.30
N ARG A 176 -2.44 11.70 -26.17
CA ARG A 176 -1.81 13.02 -26.33
C ARG A 176 -2.61 14.12 -25.65
N CYS A 177 -2.63 14.12 -24.33
CA CYS A 177 -3.20 15.21 -23.55
C CYS A 177 -2.34 15.64 -22.37
N GLU A 178 -2.64 16.79 -21.79
CA GLU A 178 -2.04 17.27 -20.54
C GLU A 178 -3.04 18.12 -19.77
N CYS A 179 -3.11 17.88 -18.46
CA CYS A 179 -3.92 18.65 -17.53
C CYS A 179 -3.09 19.79 -16.96
N ARG A 180 -3.47 21.03 -17.27
CA ARG A 180 -2.79 22.23 -16.78
C ARG A 180 -3.74 23.09 -15.95
N PRO A 181 -3.25 23.75 -14.88
CA PRO A 181 -4.02 24.79 -14.23
C PRO A 181 -4.23 25.95 -15.22
N LEU A 182 -5.43 26.52 -15.22
CA LEU A 182 -5.69 27.80 -15.85
C LEU A 182 -5.11 28.88 -14.94
N ALA A 183 -4.33 29.81 -15.52
CA ALA A 183 -3.84 30.96 -14.76
C ALA A 183 -5.04 31.74 -14.19
N SER A 184 -5.01 32.04 -12.89
CA SER A 184 -5.93 33.05 -12.33
C SER A 184 -5.33 34.41 -12.63
N GLU A 185 -6.11 35.34 -13.17
CA GLU A 185 -5.65 36.69 -13.52
C GLU A 185 -5.37 37.58 -12.29
N SER A 186 -5.59 37.06 -11.07
CA SER A 186 -5.26 37.75 -9.82
C SER A 186 -4.77 36.74 -8.77
N GLU A 187 -3.55 36.88 -8.26
CA GLU A 187 -3.06 36.02 -7.17
C GLU A 187 -3.37 36.60 -5.77
N SER A 188 -4.62 37.01 -5.56
CA SER A 188 -5.10 37.36 -4.22
C SER A 188 -5.33 36.10 -3.36
N GLY A 189 -5.18 36.22 -2.03
CA GLY A 189 -4.96 35.09 -1.12
C GLY A 189 -5.99 33.96 -1.16
N ASP A 190 -7.26 34.25 -1.43
CA ASP A 190 -8.35 33.26 -1.44
C ASP A 190 -8.49 32.56 -2.81
N GLU A 191 -8.13 33.24 -3.91
CA GLU A 191 -8.10 32.66 -5.26
C GLU A 191 -6.98 31.61 -5.44
N ARG A 192 -5.96 31.59 -4.58
CA ARG A 192 -4.91 30.56 -4.60
C ARG A 192 -5.45 29.17 -4.25
N LEU A 193 -6.56 29.09 -3.51
CA LEU A 193 -7.15 27.83 -3.04
C LEU A 193 -8.19 27.25 -4.02
N VAL A 194 -8.65 28.03 -4.99
CA VAL A 194 -9.53 27.59 -6.07
C VAL A 194 -8.72 27.42 -7.35
N ARG A 195 -8.55 26.17 -7.81
CA ARG A 195 -7.81 25.87 -9.03
C ARG A 195 -8.71 25.30 -10.12
N HIS A 196 -8.73 26.01 -11.24
CA HIS A 196 -9.36 25.54 -12.46
C HIS A 196 -8.33 24.80 -13.31
N TYR A 197 -8.71 23.64 -13.84
CA TYR A 197 -7.86 22.82 -14.68
C TYR A 197 -8.52 22.61 -16.04
N ARG A 198 -7.68 22.56 -17.08
CA ARG A 198 -8.04 22.17 -18.44
C ARG A 198 -7.14 21.03 -18.90
N ILE A 199 -7.74 20.01 -19.48
CA ILE A 199 -7.07 18.89 -20.13
C ILE A 199 -7.02 19.20 -21.62
N ALA A 200 -5.90 19.74 -22.06
CA ALA A 200 -5.66 20.07 -23.45
C ALA A 200 -5.22 18.83 -24.22
N ARG A 201 -5.81 18.58 -25.39
CA ARG A 201 -5.34 17.59 -26.34
C ARG A 201 -4.36 18.24 -27.30
N PHE A 202 -3.28 17.54 -27.62
CA PHE A 202 -2.32 17.99 -28.62
C PHE A 202 -2.55 17.26 -29.93
N PRO A 203 -2.50 17.96 -31.08
CA PRO A 203 -2.50 17.29 -32.37
C PRO A 203 -1.31 16.32 -32.45
N ALA A 204 -1.46 15.25 -33.25
CA ALA A 204 -0.33 14.45 -33.67
C ALA A 204 0.71 15.40 -34.30
N ALA A 205 1.99 15.25 -33.99
CA ALA A 205 3.01 16.05 -34.66
C ALA A 205 2.91 15.69 -36.15
N GLU A 206 2.52 16.66 -36.97
CA GLU A 206 2.36 16.46 -38.41
C GLU A 206 3.77 16.24 -38.99
N SER A 207 4.08 14.99 -39.30
CA SER A 207 5.27 14.66 -40.08
C SER A 207 5.11 15.29 -41.47
N ARG A 208 5.73 16.46 -41.64
CA ARG A 208 6.10 17.09 -42.91
C ARG A 208 4.92 17.47 -43.84
N SER A 209 4.74 18.79 -43.96
CA SER A 209 3.93 19.53 -44.94
C SER A 209 3.75 18.86 -46.32
N PRO A 210 2.55 18.96 -46.93
CA PRO A 210 2.44 19.30 -48.34
C PRO A 210 1.78 20.68 -48.52
N ALA A 211 2.27 21.41 -49.52
CA ALA A 211 1.84 22.75 -49.91
C ALA A 211 0.31 22.87 -50.15
N PRO A 212 -0.29 24.07 -49.95
CA PRO A 212 -1.73 24.26 -50.17
C PRO A 212 -2.07 24.31 -51.68
N ALA A 213 -3.09 23.55 -52.09
CA ALA A 213 -3.78 23.68 -53.37
C ALA A 213 -5.19 24.31 -53.16
N PRO A 214 -5.79 24.96 -54.18
CA PRO A 214 -6.66 26.12 -53.97
C PRO A 214 -8.12 25.78 -53.65
N LEU A 215 -8.78 26.77 -53.02
CA LEU A 215 -10.18 26.79 -52.58
C LEU A 215 -11.18 26.48 -53.72
N GLY A 216 -12.02 25.46 -53.50
CA GLY A 216 -13.27 25.22 -54.23
C GLY A 216 -14.43 25.13 -53.25
N MET A 217 -15.48 25.93 -53.45
CA MET A 217 -16.69 25.99 -52.62
C MET A 217 -17.42 24.64 -52.57
N ALA A 218 -17.46 24.01 -51.39
CA ALA A 218 -18.34 22.88 -51.11
C ALA A 218 -19.68 23.39 -50.56
N ARG A 219 -20.78 23.12 -51.29
CA ARG A 219 -22.16 23.39 -50.87
C ARG A 219 -22.54 22.49 -49.70
N ILE A 220 -23.23 23.04 -48.70
CA ILE A 220 -23.81 22.29 -47.56
C ILE A 220 -25.21 21.84 -47.96
N ASP A 221 -25.45 20.52 -47.89
CA ASP A 221 -26.72 19.87 -48.26
C ASP A 221 -27.57 19.59 -46.98
N PRO A 222 -28.73 20.25 -46.78
CA PRO A 222 -29.44 20.27 -45.50
C PRO A 222 -30.28 19.02 -45.19
N THR A 223 -30.50 18.12 -46.15
CA THR A 223 -31.34 16.91 -45.98
C THR A 223 -30.62 15.77 -45.26
N ARG A 224 -29.28 15.72 -45.32
CA ARG A 224 -28.46 14.71 -44.60
C ARG A 224 -28.43 14.94 -43.08
N SER A 225 -28.69 16.17 -42.63
CA SER A 225 -28.67 16.53 -41.20
C SER A 225 -29.85 15.95 -40.41
N GLY A 226 -31.02 15.75 -41.04
CA GLY A 226 -32.24 15.27 -40.35
C GLY A 226 -32.14 13.81 -39.88
N GLU A 227 -31.75 12.90 -40.77
CA GLU A 227 -31.53 11.48 -40.42
C GLU A 227 -30.35 11.28 -39.45
N THR A 228 -29.32 12.12 -39.55
CA THR A 228 -28.15 12.05 -38.67
C THR A 228 -28.49 12.47 -37.23
N ILE A 229 -29.39 13.44 -37.04
CA ILE A 229 -29.83 13.91 -35.72
C ILE A 229 -30.78 12.89 -35.06
N ALA A 230 -31.71 12.31 -35.83
CA ALA A 230 -32.63 11.30 -35.30
C ALA A 230 -31.88 10.04 -34.82
N ASN A 231 -30.97 9.51 -35.65
CA ASN A 231 -30.08 8.40 -35.28
C ASN A 231 -29.13 8.76 -34.14
N GLY A 232 -28.61 10.00 -34.12
CA GLY A 232 -27.77 10.49 -33.03
C GLY A 232 -28.49 10.56 -31.68
N SER A 233 -29.76 10.97 -31.65
CA SER A 233 -30.55 11.02 -30.41
C SER A 233 -30.83 9.63 -29.84
N GLN A 234 -31.15 8.66 -30.70
CA GLN A 234 -31.38 7.27 -30.31
C GLN A 234 -30.08 6.61 -29.80
N GLN A 235 -28.94 6.94 -30.43
CA GLN A 235 -27.62 6.47 -30.01
C GLN A 235 -27.16 7.11 -28.68
N VAL A 236 -27.52 8.36 -28.41
CA VAL A 236 -27.28 9.04 -27.11
C VAL A 236 -28.14 8.44 -26.00
N THR A 237 -29.41 8.08 -26.26
CA THR A 237 -30.27 7.43 -25.26
C THR A 237 -29.83 6.00 -24.96
N ALA A 238 -29.47 5.22 -25.98
CA ALA A 238 -28.90 3.88 -25.80
C ALA A 238 -27.56 3.93 -25.05
N SER A 239 -26.69 4.90 -25.39
CA SER A 239 -25.46 5.16 -24.64
C SER A 239 -25.75 5.61 -23.21
N GLY A 240 -26.77 6.42 -22.98
CA GLY A 240 -27.18 6.89 -21.65
C GLY A 240 -27.62 5.77 -20.72
N ASN A 241 -28.32 4.75 -21.24
CA ASN A 241 -28.71 3.57 -20.47
C ASN A 241 -27.49 2.65 -20.20
N ALA A 242 -26.66 2.40 -21.22
CA ALA A 242 -25.42 1.65 -21.03
C ALA A 242 -24.46 2.33 -20.03
N LEU A 243 -24.36 3.67 -20.06
CA LEU A 243 -23.59 4.46 -19.09
C LEU A 243 -24.16 4.32 -17.67
N ARG A 244 -25.49 4.26 -17.51
CA ARG A 244 -26.15 4.07 -16.21
C ARG A 244 -25.90 2.67 -15.65
N ASP A 245 -26.03 1.65 -16.49
CA ASP A 245 -25.76 0.25 -16.12
C ASP A 245 -24.28 0.01 -15.80
N MET A 246 -23.38 0.67 -16.52
CA MET A 246 -21.94 0.61 -16.24
C MET A 246 -21.53 1.40 -15.00
N ILE A 247 -22.15 2.55 -14.74
CA ILE A 247 -21.97 3.28 -13.47
C ILE A 247 -22.37 2.37 -12.29
N GLU A 248 -23.44 1.59 -12.43
CA GLU A 248 -23.86 0.61 -11.42
C GLU A 248 -22.86 -0.54 -11.26
N ILE A 249 -22.31 -1.07 -12.36
CA ILE A 249 -21.27 -2.12 -12.32
C ILE A 249 -19.97 -1.60 -11.69
N ILE A 250 -19.56 -0.36 -12.00
CA ILE A 250 -18.38 0.28 -11.42
C ILE A 250 -18.59 0.55 -9.92
N ASP A 251 -19.79 0.96 -9.50
CA ASP A 251 -20.16 1.09 -8.08
C ASP A 251 -20.05 -0.25 -7.33
N ARG A 252 -20.63 -1.33 -7.87
CA ARG A 252 -20.60 -2.66 -7.23
C ARG A 252 -19.20 -3.29 -7.21
N ALA A 253 -18.37 -3.02 -8.22
CA ALA A 253 -16.98 -3.45 -8.24
C ALA A 253 -16.12 -2.64 -7.25
N SER A 254 -16.42 -1.36 -7.05
CA SER A 254 -15.70 -0.51 -6.10
C SER A 254 -16.04 -0.85 -4.64
N GLU A 255 -17.30 -1.20 -4.35
CA GLU A 255 -17.70 -1.73 -3.02
C GLU A 255 -17.03 -3.08 -2.72
N ARG A 256 -16.82 -3.96 -3.71
CA ARG A 256 -16.15 -5.26 -3.51
C ARG A 256 -14.62 -5.18 -3.42
N VAL A 257 -14.00 -4.14 -3.98
CA VAL A 257 -12.54 -3.94 -3.90
C VAL A 257 -12.12 -3.28 -2.56
N GLU A 258 -13.04 -2.61 -1.85
CA GLU A 258 -12.85 -2.27 -0.43
C GLU A 258 -12.73 -3.52 0.47
N GLU A 259 -13.33 -4.65 0.05
CA GLU A 259 -13.25 -5.94 0.77
C GLU A 259 -12.07 -6.84 0.33
N LEU A 260 -11.47 -6.61 -0.85
CA LEU A 260 -10.41 -7.45 -1.45
C LEU A 260 -8.97 -6.90 -1.28
N ALA A 261 -8.81 -5.68 -0.76
CA ALA A 261 -7.52 -5.16 -0.30
C ALA A 261 -6.78 -6.01 0.77
N PRO A 262 -7.43 -6.86 1.61
CA PRO A 262 -6.71 -7.62 2.64
C PRO A 262 -5.84 -8.75 2.08
N ALA A 263 -6.20 -9.39 0.96
CA ALA A 263 -5.61 -10.71 0.64
C ALA A 263 -4.13 -10.68 0.22
N SER A 264 -3.68 -9.65 -0.50
CA SER A 264 -2.30 -9.59 -1.01
C SER A 264 -1.30 -8.91 -0.06
N LEU A 265 -1.77 -8.10 0.91
CA LEU A 265 -0.91 -7.47 1.92
C LEU A 265 -0.88 -8.24 3.24
N VAL A 266 -1.94 -9.01 3.58
CA VAL A 266 -1.87 -10.03 4.64
C VAL A 266 -0.74 -11.02 4.35
N GLN A 267 -0.48 -11.33 3.08
CA GLN A 267 0.63 -12.21 2.71
C GLN A 267 2.02 -11.60 3.01
N ALA A 268 2.20 -10.28 2.88
CA ALA A 268 3.46 -9.60 3.23
C ALA A 268 3.62 -9.38 4.74
N GLY A 269 2.53 -9.07 5.45
CA GLY A 269 2.50 -9.02 6.92
C GLY A 269 2.79 -10.38 7.55
N ASN A 270 2.16 -11.44 7.03
CA ASN A 270 2.42 -12.82 7.45
C ASN A 270 3.86 -13.24 7.14
N LEU A 271 4.50 -12.74 6.08
CA LEU A 271 5.91 -13.03 5.81
C LEU A 271 6.84 -12.40 6.86
N ASN A 272 6.56 -11.18 7.32
CA ASN A 272 7.32 -10.56 8.41
C ASN A 272 7.09 -11.27 9.76
N GLU A 273 5.87 -11.75 10.01
CA GLU A 273 5.52 -12.52 11.21
C GLU A 273 6.13 -13.93 11.18
N VAL A 274 6.22 -14.55 10.00
CA VAL A 274 6.95 -15.80 9.77
C VAL A 274 8.46 -15.59 9.96
N ASP A 275 9.06 -14.50 9.48
CA ASP A 275 10.48 -14.20 9.70
C ASP A 275 10.79 -13.99 11.21
N ALA A 276 9.88 -13.35 11.96
CA ALA A 276 9.99 -13.22 13.41
C ALA A 276 9.85 -14.59 14.11
N ALA A 277 8.87 -15.40 13.71
CA ALA A 277 8.66 -16.74 14.27
C ALA A 277 9.82 -17.70 13.93
N ILE A 278 10.44 -17.58 12.75
CA ILE A 278 11.65 -18.32 12.37
C ILE A 278 12.83 -17.89 13.22
N SER A 279 13.01 -16.58 13.45
CA SER A 279 14.07 -16.07 14.34
C SER A 279 13.90 -16.55 15.78
N ASP A 280 12.67 -16.68 16.27
CA ASP A 280 12.37 -17.22 17.59
C ASP A 280 12.58 -18.74 17.64
N LEU A 281 12.17 -19.48 16.61
CA LEU A 281 12.45 -20.91 16.48
C LEU A 281 13.95 -21.20 16.42
N GLU A 282 14.73 -20.36 15.75
CA GLU A 282 16.19 -20.50 15.67
C GLU A 282 16.84 -20.23 17.04
N ARG A 283 16.34 -19.25 17.79
CA ARG A 283 16.75 -19.01 19.18
C ARG A 283 16.42 -20.19 20.09
N ASP A 284 15.21 -20.71 20.01
CA ASP A 284 14.76 -21.86 20.81
C ASP A 284 15.51 -23.14 20.42
N THR A 285 15.82 -23.32 19.13
CA THR A 285 16.62 -24.46 18.64
C THR A 285 18.04 -24.39 19.17
N GLN A 286 18.66 -23.21 19.18
CA GLN A 286 19.99 -23.01 19.78
C GLN A 286 19.96 -23.22 21.29
N GLN A 287 18.91 -22.75 21.98
CA GLN A 287 18.72 -22.98 23.41
C GLN A 287 18.52 -24.47 23.72
N ASN A 288 17.75 -25.19 22.91
CA ASN A 288 17.54 -26.63 23.05
C ASN A 288 18.83 -27.42 22.79
N ALA A 289 19.64 -27.01 21.82
CA ALA A 289 20.97 -27.58 21.59
C ALA A 289 21.89 -27.34 22.81
N ALA A 290 21.91 -26.13 23.36
CA ALA A 290 22.69 -25.80 24.55
C ALA A 290 22.20 -26.58 25.79
N MET A 291 20.89 -26.70 25.99
CA MET A 291 20.31 -27.51 27.05
C MET A 291 20.59 -29.01 26.88
N ALA A 292 20.58 -29.52 25.65
CA ALA A 292 20.92 -30.91 25.37
C ALA A 292 22.40 -31.19 25.66
N GLU A 293 23.29 -30.27 25.32
CA GLU A 293 24.71 -30.34 25.72
C GLU A 293 24.86 -30.33 27.24
N GLN A 294 24.15 -29.43 27.95
CA GLN A 294 24.15 -29.38 29.42
C GLN A 294 23.60 -30.67 30.03
N SER A 295 22.53 -31.25 29.48
CA SER A 295 21.93 -32.50 29.96
C SER A 295 22.83 -33.70 29.71
N SER A 296 23.50 -33.73 28.55
CA SER A 296 24.52 -34.74 28.24
C SER A 296 25.71 -34.64 29.20
N ALA A 297 26.18 -33.42 29.48
CA ALA A 297 27.25 -33.17 30.45
C ALA A 297 26.83 -33.57 31.89
N ALA A 298 25.62 -33.24 32.30
CA ALA A 298 25.06 -33.63 33.59
C ALA A 298 24.90 -35.15 33.71
N SER A 299 24.47 -35.82 32.64
CA SER A 299 24.35 -37.28 32.59
C SER A 299 25.72 -37.97 32.67
N ALA A 300 26.75 -37.40 32.02
CA ALA A 300 28.12 -37.89 32.14
C ALA A 300 28.62 -37.77 33.59
N LEU A 301 28.39 -36.63 34.25
CA LEU A 301 28.72 -36.42 35.66
C LEU A 301 27.97 -37.40 36.59
N LEU A 302 26.68 -37.65 36.35
CA LEU A 302 25.90 -38.62 37.12
C LEU A 302 26.41 -40.05 36.94
N ASN A 303 26.79 -40.43 35.71
CA ASN A 303 27.40 -41.75 35.46
C ASN A 303 28.75 -41.89 36.16
N GLU A 304 29.57 -40.84 36.18
CA GLU A 304 30.83 -40.83 36.93
C GLU A 304 30.59 -41.00 38.44
N GLU A 305 29.58 -40.33 39.00
CA GLU A 305 29.25 -40.44 40.43
C GLU A 305 28.66 -41.81 40.78
N VAL A 306 27.83 -42.40 39.92
CA VAL A 306 27.33 -43.77 40.08
C VAL A 306 28.47 -44.78 40.03
N ALA A 307 29.44 -44.62 39.12
CA ALA A 307 30.63 -45.47 39.06
C ALA A 307 31.46 -45.37 40.36
N ARG A 308 31.68 -44.16 40.87
CA ARG A 308 32.32 -43.94 42.18
C ARG A 308 31.56 -44.58 43.34
N LEU A 309 30.24 -44.49 43.35
CA LEU A 309 29.42 -45.11 44.39
C LEU A 309 29.50 -46.64 44.33
N SER A 310 29.53 -47.21 43.12
CA SER A 310 29.69 -48.64 42.90
C SER A 310 31.05 -49.14 43.37
N GLU A 311 32.13 -48.39 43.10
CA GLU A 311 33.48 -48.69 43.62
C GLU A 311 33.51 -48.67 45.16
N ARG A 312 32.88 -47.66 45.78
CA ARG A 312 32.81 -47.56 47.25
C ARG A 312 32.00 -48.68 47.89
N THR A 313 30.91 -49.13 47.26
CA THR A 313 30.09 -50.25 47.76
C THR A 313 30.76 -51.62 47.54
N ALA A 314 31.52 -51.79 46.47
CA ALA A 314 32.33 -52.99 46.24
C ALA A 314 33.40 -53.20 47.33
N LEU A 315 34.00 -52.11 47.86
CA LEU A 315 34.90 -52.18 49.01
C LEU A 315 34.22 -52.78 50.25
N PHE A 316 32.97 -52.41 50.52
CA PHE A 316 32.19 -52.99 51.64
C PHE A 316 31.84 -54.47 51.42
N ALA A 317 31.52 -54.87 50.18
CA ALA A 317 31.24 -56.27 49.84
C ALA A 317 32.49 -57.16 50.00
N LEU A 318 33.67 -56.66 49.63
CA LEU A 318 34.94 -57.36 49.80
C LEU A 318 35.29 -57.53 51.29
N SER A 319 35.09 -56.51 52.13
CA SER A 319 35.29 -56.66 53.57
C SER A 319 34.34 -57.68 54.21
N ALA A 320 33.08 -57.78 53.75
CA ALA A 320 32.13 -58.76 54.25
C ALA A 320 32.47 -60.20 53.81
N GLN A 321 33.06 -60.38 52.63
CA GLN A 321 33.55 -61.68 52.17
C GLN A 321 34.81 -62.11 52.92
N ASP A 322 35.71 -61.18 53.25
CA ASP A 322 36.86 -61.45 54.11
C ASP A 322 36.45 -61.82 55.54
N GLU A 323 35.45 -61.14 56.12
CA GLU A 323 34.89 -61.54 57.42
C GLU A 323 34.19 -62.90 57.37
N ALA A 324 33.44 -63.21 56.32
CA ALA A 324 32.80 -64.52 56.15
C ALA A 324 33.79 -65.66 55.85
N ALA A 325 34.95 -65.34 55.28
CA ALA A 325 36.06 -66.28 55.09
C ALA A 325 36.85 -66.49 56.39
N GLN A 326 36.99 -65.47 57.23
CA GLN A 326 37.61 -65.57 58.56
C GLN A 326 36.70 -66.29 59.57
N GLY A 327 35.39 -66.08 59.54
CA GLY A 327 34.42 -66.81 60.38
C GLY A 327 34.30 -68.30 60.02
N ARG A 328 34.52 -68.68 58.75
CA ARG A 328 34.56 -70.09 58.34
C ARG A 328 35.86 -70.80 58.73
N ARG A 329 36.97 -70.07 58.92
CA ARG A 329 38.23 -70.64 59.44
C ARG A 329 38.17 -70.87 60.94
N SER A 330 37.36 -70.13 61.70
CA SER A 330 37.16 -70.40 63.14
C SER A 330 36.14 -71.52 63.43
N ALA A 331 35.21 -71.80 62.51
CA ALA A 331 34.20 -72.85 62.66
C ALA A 331 34.68 -74.27 62.23
N GLY A 332 35.87 -74.40 61.66
CA GLY A 332 36.46 -75.68 61.23
C GLY A 332 37.22 -76.46 62.32
N GLU A 333 37.40 -75.88 63.51
CA GLU A 333 38.17 -76.46 64.62
C GLU A 333 37.22 -76.96 65.73
N GLY A 334 36.32 -77.89 65.41
CA GLY A 334 35.36 -78.45 66.36
C GLY A 334 34.97 -79.88 66.00
N ALA A 335 35.88 -80.84 66.25
CA ALA A 335 35.65 -82.26 66.04
C ALA A 335 34.51 -82.82 66.93
N PRO A 336 33.75 -83.83 66.47
CA PRO A 336 32.58 -84.35 67.18
C PRO A 336 32.98 -85.26 68.36
N VAL A 337 32.27 -85.11 69.48
CA VAL A 337 32.37 -85.98 70.66
C VAL A 337 31.64 -87.30 70.37
N ASP A 338 32.40 -88.41 70.31
CA ASP A 338 31.86 -89.77 70.22
C ASP A 338 31.32 -90.22 71.59
N LEU A 339 30.06 -90.66 71.62
CA LEU A 339 29.33 -91.03 72.83
C LEU A 339 28.74 -92.44 72.62
N ARG A 340 29.43 -93.47 73.07
CA ARG A 340 28.90 -94.84 73.19
C ARG A 340 28.96 -95.31 74.63
N LEU A 341 27.78 -95.54 75.20
CA LEU A 341 27.54 -96.17 76.50
C LEU A 341 27.93 -97.65 76.49
N HIS A 342 28.42 -98.13 77.64
CA HIS A 342 28.63 -99.54 77.98
C HIS A 342 27.31 -100.33 78.02
N ALA A 343 27.27 -101.46 77.28
CA ALA A 343 26.83 -102.80 77.70
C ALA A 343 26.91 -103.77 76.52
#